data_AF-A0A9D6ZW94-F1
#
_entry.id   AF-A0A9D6ZW94-F1
#
_cell.length_a   1.000
_cell.length_b   1.000
_cell.length_c   1.000
_cell.angle_alpha   90.00
_cell.angle_beta   90.00
_cell.angle_gamma   90.00
#
_symmetry.space_group_name_H-M   'P 1'
#
loop_
_entity.id
_entity.type
_entity.pdbx_description
1 polymer ?
#
loop_
_entity_poly.entity_id
_entity_poly.type
_entity_poly.pdbx_seq_one_letter_code
_entity_poly.pdbx_strand_id
1 'polypeptide(L)'
;MPTLKSALLLAGSLALPGVALAADVHQAYLIAPQDGATVTNPVKVVFGLQKDWGVAPAGVQKEKTGHFHLVIDSELPDLTKAIPTNEHFIHFGGGQTETEVNLSSGKHTLQILLGDHNHMPHKPPVTSERITIVVAQDANAPAKPAPAAAHDHAAHPAPAAAPAPVPREHEE
;
A
#
# COMPACT_ATOMS: atom_id res chain seq x y z
N MET A 1 40.88 68.64 23.95
CA MET A 1 39.45 68.81 24.24
C MET A 1 38.65 68.17 23.11
N PRO A 2 37.59 67.40 23.42
CA PRO A 2 37.15 66.24 22.65
C PRO A 2 36.15 66.59 21.55
N THR A 3 35.98 65.73 20.54
CA THR A 3 34.62 65.29 20.17
C THR A 3 34.67 64.00 19.37
N LEU A 4 34.10 62.98 20.02
CA LEU A 4 33.81 61.65 19.52
C LEU A 4 32.59 61.76 18.58
N LYS A 5 32.65 61.19 17.37
CA LYS A 5 31.47 60.90 16.57
C LYS A 5 31.38 59.40 16.37
N SER A 6 30.55 58.79 17.21
CA SER A 6 30.18 57.38 17.17
C SER A 6 29.50 57.06 15.84
N ALA A 7 30.05 56.09 15.10
CA ALA A 7 29.37 55.45 13.99
C ALA A 7 28.62 54.23 14.53
N LEU A 8 27.28 54.29 14.49
CA LEU A 8 26.39 53.19 14.85
C LEU A 8 26.36 52.20 13.68
N LEU A 9 27.00 51.03 13.84
CA LEU A 9 26.85 49.89 12.94
C LEU A 9 25.51 49.21 13.23
N LEU A 10 24.59 49.27 12.27
CA LEU A 10 23.34 48.52 12.30
C LEU A 10 23.62 47.11 11.75
N ALA A 11 23.76 46.13 12.65
CA ALA A 11 23.84 44.73 12.26
C ALA A 11 22.46 44.24 11.81
N GLY A 12 22.31 43.98 10.51
CA GLY A 12 21.11 43.36 9.95
C GLY A 12 21.08 41.86 10.26
N SER A 13 20.09 41.43 11.03
CA SER A 13 19.83 40.00 11.27
C SER A 13 19.32 39.35 9.99
N LEU A 14 20.09 38.40 9.44
CA LEU A 14 19.64 37.52 8.38
C LEU A 14 18.72 36.46 9.00
N ALA A 15 17.41 36.71 8.97
CA ALA A 15 16.41 35.69 9.28
C ALA A 15 16.33 34.72 8.09
N LEU A 16 16.87 33.51 8.24
CA LEU A 16 16.57 32.39 7.35
C LEU A 16 15.08 32.07 7.50
N PRO A 17 14.27 32.08 6.42
CA PRO A 17 12.90 31.59 6.50
C PRO A 17 12.95 30.11 6.91
N GLY A 18 12.26 29.80 8.00
CA GLY A 18 12.19 28.46 8.56
C GLY A 18 11.71 27.47 7.51
N VAL A 19 12.49 26.43 7.30
CA VAL A 19 12.03 25.23 6.60
C VAL A 19 10.91 24.66 7.47
N ALA A 20 9.67 24.81 7.03
CA ALA A 20 8.56 24.12 7.64
C ALA A 20 8.81 22.62 7.44
N LEU A 21 9.25 21.94 8.49
CA LEU A 21 9.17 20.49 8.56
C LEU A 21 7.68 20.17 8.51
N ALA A 22 7.18 19.74 7.36
CA ALA A 22 5.90 19.03 7.33
C ALA A 22 6.08 17.85 8.29
N ALA A 23 5.43 17.92 9.46
CA ALA A 23 5.41 16.80 10.38
C ALA A 23 4.73 15.66 9.62
N ASP A 24 5.54 14.71 9.16
CA ASP A 24 5.06 13.58 8.38
C ASP A 24 4.07 12.80 9.25
N VAL A 25 2.80 12.92 8.89
CA VAL A 25 1.63 12.35 9.59
C VAL A 25 1.53 10.84 9.36
N HIS A 26 2.39 10.27 8.53
CA HIS A 26 2.42 8.86 8.17
C HIS A 26 3.23 8.03 9.17
N GLN A 27 2.60 6.98 9.69
CA GLN A 27 3.21 6.07 10.66
C GLN A 27 3.84 4.83 9.99
N ALA A 28 3.58 4.62 8.70
CA ALA A 28 4.25 3.64 7.86
C ALA A 28 4.97 4.33 6.69
N TYR A 29 5.94 3.67 6.07
CA TYR A 29 6.66 4.21 4.92
C TYR A 29 7.21 3.11 4.02
N LEU A 30 7.48 3.46 2.76
CA LEU A 30 8.21 2.64 1.81
C LEU A 30 9.69 3.01 1.88
N ILE A 31 10.53 2.05 2.27
CA ILE A 31 12.00 2.20 2.25
C ILE A 31 12.51 2.08 0.83
N ALA A 32 11.93 1.16 0.06
CA ALA A 32 12.17 0.97 -1.36
C ALA A 32 10.90 0.40 -2.02
N PRO A 33 10.63 0.72 -3.29
CA PRO A 33 11.28 1.75 -4.10
C PRO A 33 10.97 3.17 -3.59
N GLN A 34 11.74 4.17 -4.03
CA GLN A 34 11.46 5.57 -3.76
C GLN A 34 10.44 6.14 -4.75
N ASP A 35 9.77 7.22 -4.38
CA ASP A 35 8.89 7.95 -5.29
C ASP A 35 9.65 8.43 -6.54
N GLY A 36 9.01 8.27 -7.70
CA GLY A 36 9.58 8.55 -9.02
C GLY A 36 10.59 7.53 -9.53
N ALA A 37 10.88 6.44 -8.79
CA ALA A 37 11.88 5.46 -9.20
C ALA A 37 11.47 4.71 -10.48
N THR A 38 12.45 4.49 -11.37
CA THR A 38 12.34 3.53 -12.47
C THR A 38 12.98 2.21 -12.04
N VAL A 39 12.22 1.12 -12.11
CA VAL A 39 12.61 -0.22 -11.63
C VAL A 39 12.37 -1.29 -12.70
N THR A 40 13.00 -2.46 -12.55
CA THR A 40 12.73 -3.66 -13.36
C THR A 40 12.07 -4.73 -12.51
N ASN A 41 11.45 -5.71 -13.15
CA ASN A 41 10.89 -6.85 -12.41
C ASN A 41 12.00 -7.84 -11.98
N PRO A 42 11.80 -8.56 -10.86
CA PRO A 42 10.75 -8.33 -9.86
C PRO A 42 11.01 -7.03 -9.07
N VAL A 43 9.95 -6.29 -8.76
CA VAL A 43 10.04 -5.06 -7.97
C VAL A 43 10.18 -5.42 -6.50
N LYS A 44 11.38 -5.21 -5.94
CA LYS A 44 11.61 -5.32 -4.49
C LYS A 44 10.96 -4.15 -3.76
N VAL A 45 10.05 -4.46 -2.84
CA VAL A 45 9.36 -3.48 -1.99
C VAL A 45 9.71 -3.75 -0.54
N VAL A 46 10.15 -2.72 0.18
CA VAL A 46 10.59 -2.80 1.58
C VAL A 46 9.79 -1.80 2.40
N PHE A 47 9.20 -2.28 3.50
CA PHE A 47 8.27 -1.54 4.35
C PHE A 47 8.96 -1.10 5.64
N GLY A 48 8.48 0.01 6.19
CA GLY A 48 8.91 0.53 7.49
C GLY A 48 7.75 1.08 8.31
N LEU A 49 8.01 1.19 9.61
CA LEU A 49 7.11 1.80 10.60
C LEU A 49 7.90 2.80 11.44
N GLN A 50 7.22 3.87 11.86
CA GLN A 50 7.78 4.81 12.82
C GLN A 50 8.06 4.13 14.17
N LYS A 51 8.94 4.73 14.98
CA LYS A 51 9.51 4.16 16.21
C LYS A 51 8.50 3.53 17.19
N ASP A 52 7.29 4.06 17.28
CA ASP A 52 6.27 3.61 18.25
C ASP A 52 5.30 2.56 17.68
N TRP A 53 5.53 2.11 16.45
CA TRP A 53 4.74 1.10 15.77
C TRP A 53 5.57 -0.15 15.51
N GLY A 54 4.93 -1.31 15.63
CA GLY A 54 5.58 -2.60 15.45
C GLY A 54 4.84 -3.51 14.48
N VAL A 55 5.54 -4.56 14.05
CA VAL A 55 4.97 -5.61 13.22
C VAL A 55 4.59 -6.79 14.10
N ALA A 56 3.39 -7.31 13.90
CA ALA A 56 2.87 -8.53 14.51
C ALA A 56 2.07 -9.33 13.46
N PRO A 57 2.17 -10.67 13.46
CA PRO A 57 1.34 -11.49 12.58
C PRO A 57 -0.16 -11.26 12.82
N ALA A 58 -0.96 -11.52 11.80
CA ALA A 58 -2.42 -11.58 11.91
C ALA A 58 -2.84 -12.56 13.03
N GLY A 59 -3.91 -12.22 13.74
CA GLY A 59 -4.40 -12.96 14.91
C GLY A 59 -3.64 -12.69 16.22
N VAL A 60 -2.49 -12.02 16.19
CA VAL A 60 -1.75 -11.64 17.42
C VAL A 60 -2.15 -10.24 17.86
N GLN A 61 -3.00 -10.15 18.88
CA GLN A 61 -3.41 -8.86 19.42
C GLN A 61 -2.29 -8.25 20.28
N LYS A 62 -1.72 -7.14 19.82
CA LYS A 62 -0.76 -6.33 20.57
C LYS A 62 -0.91 -4.86 20.19
N GLU A 63 -0.80 -4.00 21.21
CA GLU A 63 -0.99 -2.56 21.05
C GLU A 63 0.03 -1.96 20.08
N LYS A 64 -0.42 -1.02 19.22
CA LYS A 64 0.39 -0.36 18.17
C LYS A 64 1.16 -1.34 17.27
N THR A 65 0.57 -2.51 17.03
CA THR A 65 1.12 -3.48 16.09
C THR A 65 0.09 -4.00 15.12
N GLY A 66 0.59 -4.50 14.01
CA GLY A 66 -0.22 -5.07 12.95
C GLY A 66 0.66 -5.68 11.88
N HIS A 67 0.07 -5.98 10.74
CA HIS A 67 0.77 -6.49 9.58
C HIS A 67 0.51 -5.61 8.36
N PHE A 68 1.45 -5.63 7.42
CA PHE A 68 1.40 -4.75 6.26
C PHE A 68 0.41 -5.26 5.21
N HIS A 69 -0.21 -4.29 4.53
CA HIS A 69 -0.87 -4.47 3.26
C HIS A 69 -0.25 -3.50 2.26
N LEU A 70 0.06 -4.00 1.06
CA LEU A 70 0.51 -3.20 -0.06
C LEU A 70 -0.68 -2.93 -0.98
N VAL A 71 -0.99 -1.66 -1.16
CA VAL A 71 -1.99 -1.15 -2.08
C VAL A 71 -1.30 -0.80 -3.41
N ILE A 72 -1.77 -1.39 -4.50
CA ILE A 72 -1.21 -1.25 -5.85
C ILE A 72 -2.29 -0.71 -6.79
N ASP A 73 -2.02 0.41 -7.44
CA ASP A 73 -2.93 1.04 -8.42
C ASP A 73 -4.38 1.20 -7.95
N SER A 74 -4.55 1.49 -6.67
CA SER A 74 -5.86 1.67 -6.06
C SER A 74 -5.83 2.74 -4.98
N GLU A 75 -7.00 3.28 -4.68
CA GLU A 75 -7.20 4.12 -3.51
C GLU A 75 -7.22 3.28 -2.23
N LEU A 76 -7.13 3.94 -1.07
CA LEU A 76 -7.31 3.25 0.20
C LEU A 76 -8.73 2.64 0.28
N PRO A 77 -8.89 1.47 0.90
CA PRO A 77 -10.19 0.82 1.02
C PRO A 77 -11.06 1.57 2.03
N ASP A 78 -12.30 1.11 2.22
CA ASP A 78 -13.15 1.59 3.31
C ASP A 78 -12.47 1.29 4.66
N LEU A 79 -11.96 2.34 5.31
CA LEU A 79 -11.16 2.27 6.54
C LEU A 79 -11.98 1.82 7.77
N THR A 80 -13.27 1.58 7.60
CA THR A 80 -14.17 1.06 8.64
C THR A 80 -14.43 -0.44 8.52
N LYS A 81 -13.91 -1.10 7.48
CA LYS A 81 -14.09 -2.52 7.18
C LYS A 81 -12.76 -3.26 7.15
N ALA A 82 -12.84 -4.58 7.12
CA ALA A 82 -11.66 -5.42 6.90
C ALA A 82 -11.02 -5.08 5.56
N ILE A 83 -9.69 -5.05 5.54
CA ILE A 83 -8.91 -4.78 4.33
C ILE A 83 -9.16 -5.93 3.35
N PRO A 84 -9.60 -5.65 2.10
CA PRO A 84 -9.83 -6.70 1.12
C PRO A 84 -8.50 -7.37 0.73
N THR A 85 -8.58 -8.60 0.25
CA THR A 85 -7.43 -9.29 -0.36
C THR A 85 -7.74 -9.55 -1.84
N ASN A 86 -6.97 -8.95 -2.74
CA ASN A 86 -7.08 -9.12 -4.19
C ASN A 86 -5.78 -8.63 -4.86
N GLU A 87 -5.76 -8.51 -6.20
CA GLU A 87 -4.56 -8.09 -6.95
C GLU A 87 -4.07 -6.66 -6.65
N HIS A 88 -4.95 -5.79 -6.13
CA HIS A 88 -4.63 -4.43 -5.72
C HIS A 88 -4.29 -4.31 -4.23
N PHE A 89 -4.64 -5.31 -3.42
CA PHE A 89 -4.44 -5.32 -1.97
C PHE A 89 -3.73 -6.61 -1.57
N ILE A 90 -2.40 -6.55 -1.57
CA ILE A 90 -1.53 -7.69 -1.23
C ILE A 90 -1.29 -7.70 0.27
N HIS A 91 -1.44 -8.87 0.89
CA HIS A 91 -1.50 -9.01 2.33
C HIS A 91 -0.29 -9.78 2.87
N PHE A 92 0.37 -9.22 3.89
CA PHE A 92 1.55 -9.77 4.55
C PHE A 92 1.27 -10.18 6.01
N GLY A 93 0.28 -11.05 6.20
CA GLY A 93 -0.21 -11.46 7.53
C GLY A 93 0.80 -12.22 8.40
N GLY A 94 1.94 -12.64 7.86
CA GLY A 94 3.03 -13.27 8.62
C GLY A 94 3.96 -12.27 9.30
N GLY A 95 3.76 -10.96 9.10
CA GLY A 95 4.66 -9.92 9.58
C GLY A 95 5.88 -9.70 8.67
N GLN A 96 5.75 -10.01 7.38
CA GLN A 96 6.80 -9.74 6.41
C GLN A 96 7.03 -8.22 6.28
N THR A 97 8.30 -7.80 6.23
CA THR A 97 8.70 -6.39 6.10
C THR A 97 9.22 -6.05 4.70
N GLU A 98 9.31 -7.04 3.82
CA GLU A 98 9.66 -6.86 2.41
C GLU A 98 8.97 -7.92 1.55
N THR A 99 8.90 -7.64 0.25
CA THR A 99 8.37 -8.55 -0.76
C THR A 99 8.98 -8.27 -2.13
N GLU A 100 8.76 -9.20 -3.06
CA GLU A 100 9.04 -9.04 -4.48
C GLU A 100 7.72 -9.21 -5.24
N VAL A 101 7.34 -8.21 -6.03
CA VAL A 101 6.11 -8.22 -6.83
C VAL A 101 6.43 -8.03 -8.30
N ASN A 102 5.72 -8.78 -9.16
CA ASN A 102 5.80 -8.58 -10.60
C ASN A 102 4.68 -7.64 -11.05
N LEU A 103 5.05 -6.51 -11.63
CA LEU A 103 4.14 -5.48 -12.13
C LEU A 103 4.25 -5.40 -13.65
N SER A 104 3.16 -4.98 -14.31
CA SER A 104 3.23 -4.68 -15.74
C SER A 104 4.23 -3.56 -16.01
N SER A 105 4.79 -3.48 -17.22
CA SER A 105 5.57 -2.30 -17.61
C SER A 105 4.69 -1.06 -17.62
N GLY A 106 5.19 0.07 -17.11
CA GLY A 106 4.46 1.33 -17.07
C GLY A 106 4.43 1.96 -15.68
N LYS A 107 3.55 2.93 -15.51
CA LYS A 107 3.42 3.70 -14.27
C LYS A 107 2.52 2.98 -13.28
N HIS A 108 2.98 2.83 -12.05
CA HIS A 108 2.26 2.19 -10.95
C HIS A 108 2.27 3.08 -9.70
N THR A 109 1.22 3.01 -8.89
CA THR A 109 1.19 3.66 -7.57
C THR A 109 1.26 2.62 -6.46
N LEU A 110 2.08 2.87 -5.44
CA LEU A 110 2.24 2.01 -4.27
C LEU A 110 1.93 2.79 -2.99
N GLN A 111 1.24 2.14 -2.06
CA GLN A 111 0.97 2.70 -0.74
C GLN A 111 0.87 1.58 0.30
N ILE A 112 1.29 1.84 1.54
CA ILE A 112 1.18 0.91 2.65
C ILE A 112 -0.02 1.26 3.52
N LEU A 113 -0.73 0.23 3.96
CA LEU A 113 -1.76 0.29 4.99
C LEU A 113 -1.49 -0.80 6.05
N LEU A 114 -1.36 -0.40 7.31
CA LEU A 114 -1.20 -1.34 8.41
C LEU A 114 -2.57 -1.80 8.92
N GLY A 115 -2.79 -3.12 8.92
CA GLY A 115 -3.97 -3.76 9.51
C GLY A 115 -3.63 -4.35 10.87
N ASP A 116 -4.59 -4.29 11.81
CA ASP A 116 -4.46 -4.91 13.12
C ASP A 116 -4.60 -6.45 13.03
N HIS A 117 -4.63 -7.10 14.20
CA HIS A 117 -4.81 -8.56 14.31
C HIS A 117 -6.05 -9.14 13.58
N ASN A 118 -7.08 -8.34 13.30
CA ASN A 118 -8.31 -8.75 12.61
C ASN A 118 -8.38 -8.24 11.16
N HIS A 119 -7.26 -7.77 10.59
CA HIS A 119 -7.22 -7.14 9.26
C HIS A 119 -8.01 -5.83 9.18
N MET A 120 -8.25 -5.20 10.32
CA MET A 120 -8.92 -3.90 10.37
C MET A 120 -7.89 -2.78 10.33
N PRO A 121 -8.10 -1.72 9.55
CA PRO A 121 -7.27 -0.53 9.64
C PRO A 121 -7.28 0.04 11.06
N HIS A 122 -6.12 0.52 11.52
CA HIS A 122 -6.02 1.22 12.80
C HIS A 122 -6.84 2.52 12.82
N LYS A 123 -7.13 3.03 14.03
CA LYS A 123 -7.78 4.32 14.25
C LYS A 123 -6.89 5.20 15.16
N PRO A 124 -6.29 6.29 14.65
CA PRO A 124 -6.29 6.72 13.25
C PRO A 124 -5.59 5.71 12.32
N PRO A 125 -5.87 5.75 11.01
CA PRO A 125 -5.21 4.88 10.03
C PRO A 125 -3.70 5.04 10.04
N VAL A 126 -2.99 3.92 9.91
CA VAL A 126 -1.54 3.91 9.74
C VAL A 126 -1.24 3.59 8.30
N THR A 127 -0.84 4.62 7.57
CA THR A 127 -0.51 4.54 6.15
C THR A 127 0.87 5.11 5.87
N SER A 128 1.39 4.81 4.68
CA SER A 128 2.48 5.58 4.07
C SER A 128 1.96 6.67 3.17
N GLU A 129 2.85 7.57 2.78
CA GLU A 129 2.66 8.35 1.56
C GLU A 129 2.44 7.40 0.37
N ARG A 130 1.67 7.88 -0.60
CA ARG A 130 1.51 7.20 -1.88
C ARG A 130 2.65 7.62 -2.79
N ILE A 131 3.39 6.63 -3.29
CA ILE A 131 4.46 6.85 -4.25
C ILE A 131 4.02 6.41 -5.64
N THR A 132 4.66 6.96 -6.66
CA THR A 132 4.55 6.56 -8.06
C THR A 132 5.88 5.99 -8.53
N ILE A 133 5.87 4.83 -9.19
CA ILE A 133 7.04 4.24 -9.81
C ILE A 133 6.80 3.97 -11.29
N VAL A 134 7.88 3.76 -12.04
CA VAL A 134 7.85 3.31 -13.43
C VAL A 134 8.55 1.97 -13.55
N VAL A 135 7.83 0.96 -14.00
CA VAL A 135 8.39 -0.36 -14.29
C VAL A 135 8.84 -0.34 -15.75
N ALA A 136 10.14 -0.52 -15.98
CA ALA A 136 10.71 -0.57 -17.31
C ALA A 136 10.16 -1.75 -18.10
N GLN A 137 10.09 -1.60 -19.42
CA GLN A 137 9.82 -2.75 -20.28
C GLN A 137 11.02 -3.70 -20.24
N ASP A 138 10.80 -4.89 -19.72
CA ASP A 138 11.72 -5.99 -19.97
C ASP A 138 11.63 -6.31 -21.47
N ALA A 139 12.71 -6.05 -22.21
CA ALA A 139 12.79 -6.35 -23.65
C ALA A 139 12.63 -7.85 -23.99
N ASN A 140 12.42 -8.71 -22.97
CA ASN A 140 12.32 -10.16 -23.10
C ASN A 140 11.27 -10.81 -22.17
N ALA A 141 10.40 -10.05 -21.49
CA ALA A 141 9.31 -10.64 -20.70
C ALA A 141 8.06 -10.84 -21.58
N PRO A 142 7.32 -11.96 -21.44
CA PRO A 142 6.04 -12.11 -22.13
C PRO A 142 5.08 -11.02 -21.63
N ALA A 143 4.55 -10.23 -22.57
CA ALA A 143 3.58 -9.19 -22.27
C ALA A 143 2.39 -9.81 -21.50
N LYS A 144 2.13 -9.32 -20.28
CA LYS A 144 0.85 -9.60 -19.59
C LYS A 144 -0.26 -9.14 -20.55
N PRO A 145 -1.27 -9.97 -20.86
CA PRO A 145 -2.40 -9.50 -21.64
C PRO A 145 -2.97 -8.27 -20.96
N ALA A 146 -3.16 -7.19 -21.72
CA ALA A 146 -3.93 -6.04 -21.26
C ALA A 146 -5.25 -6.55 -20.65
N PRO A 147 -5.78 -5.91 -19.59
CA PRO A 147 -7.08 -6.28 -19.06
C PRO A 147 -8.07 -6.28 -20.23
N ALA A 148 -8.62 -7.46 -20.52
CA ALA A 148 -9.60 -7.63 -21.56
C ALA A 148 -10.70 -6.59 -21.31
N ALA A 149 -10.91 -5.70 -22.30
CA ALA A 149 -12.08 -4.86 -22.33
C ALA A 149 -13.28 -5.76 -22.03
N ALA A 150 -14.07 -5.36 -21.04
CA ALA A 150 -15.23 -6.09 -20.57
C ALA A 150 -16.04 -6.65 -21.75
N HIS A 151 -16.01 -7.97 -21.92
CA HIS A 151 -16.96 -8.63 -22.79
C HIS A 151 -18.32 -8.60 -22.12
N ASP A 152 -19.28 -8.07 -22.85
CA ASP A 152 -20.71 -8.07 -22.56
C ASP A 152 -21.14 -9.40 -21.92
N HIS A 153 -21.72 -9.31 -20.74
CA HIS A 153 -22.46 -10.40 -20.11
C HIS A 153 -23.73 -10.67 -20.92
N ALA A 154 -23.61 -11.46 -21.98
CA ALA A 154 -24.73 -12.22 -22.51
C ALA A 154 -25.06 -13.34 -21.50
N ALA A 155 -26.29 -13.33 -21.02
CA ALA A 155 -26.85 -14.23 -20.04
C ALA A 155 -26.61 -15.71 -20.39
N HIS A 156 -26.11 -16.47 -19.41
CA HIS A 156 -26.21 -17.93 -19.41
C HIS A 156 -27.56 -18.34 -18.80
N PRO A 157 -28.36 -19.19 -19.47
CA PRO A 157 -29.56 -19.76 -18.87
C PRO A 157 -29.21 -20.80 -17.80
N ALA A 158 -30.06 -20.87 -16.77
CA ALA A 158 -29.95 -21.81 -15.66
C ALA A 158 -29.95 -23.29 -16.13
N PRO A 159 -29.20 -24.18 -15.46
CA PRO A 159 -29.28 -25.61 -15.73
C PRO A 159 -30.62 -26.21 -15.26
N ALA A 160 -31.22 -27.02 -16.11
CA ALA A 160 -32.45 -27.77 -15.84
C ALA A 160 -32.26 -28.75 -14.67
N ALA A 161 -33.28 -28.83 -13.82
CA ALA A 161 -33.35 -29.72 -12.67
C ALA A 161 -33.24 -31.20 -13.08
N ALA A 162 -32.40 -31.96 -12.37
CA ALA A 162 -32.31 -33.41 -12.49
C ALA A 162 -33.59 -34.08 -11.94
N PRO A 163 -34.06 -35.20 -12.53
CA PRO A 163 -35.23 -35.92 -12.05
C PRO A 163 -34.95 -36.66 -10.73
N ALA A 164 -35.97 -36.74 -9.87
CA ALA A 164 -35.95 -37.42 -8.59
C ALA A 164 -35.68 -38.94 -8.72
N PRO A 165 -35.00 -39.56 -7.74
CA PRO A 165 -34.76 -41.01 -7.75
C PRO A 165 -36.05 -41.79 -7.48
N VAL A 166 -36.27 -42.84 -8.28
CA VAL A 166 -37.33 -43.85 -8.13
C VAL A 166 -37.08 -44.69 -6.87
N PRO A 167 -38.09 -44.95 -6.02
CA PRO A 167 -37.93 -45.87 -4.90
C PRO A 167 -37.78 -47.31 -5.43
N ARG A 168 -36.73 -48.01 -4.98
CA ARG A 168 -36.61 -49.47 -5.14
C ARG A 168 -37.34 -50.13 -3.97
N GLU A 169 -38.38 -50.89 -4.29
CA GLU A 169 -38.97 -51.90 -3.39
C GLU A 169 -38.06 -53.14 -3.31
N HIS A 170 -38.49 -54.13 -2.51
CA HIS A 170 -37.86 -55.42 -2.15
C HIS A 170 -36.96 -55.38 -0.91
N GLU A 171 -36.93 -56.37 -0.01
CA GLU A 171 -37.80 -57.47 0.43
C GLU A 171 -36.97 -58.08 1.60
N GLU A 172 -37.66 -58.56 2.64
CA GLU A 172 -37.13 -59.22 3.87
C GLU A 172 -36.47 -58.38 4.98
#